data_AF-A0A3A9GL06-F1
#
_entry.id   AF-A0A3A9GL06-F1
#
_cell.length_a   1.000
_cell.length_b   1.000
_cell.length_c   1.000
_cell.angle_alpha   90.00
_cell.angle_beta   90.00
_cell.angle_gamma   90.00
#
_symmetry.space_group_name_H-M   'P 1'
#
loop_
_entity.id
_entity.type
_entity.pdbx_description
1 polymer ?
#
loop_
_entity_poly.entity_id
_entity_poly.type
_entity_poly.pdbx_seq_one_letter_code
_entity_poly.pdbx_strand_id
1 'polypeptide(L)' 'MFKIHKKPNREKIPRTISFTDDMFQTLKAIADHEGISLSSLVLQCCQYAMDNYDKEELEKRIKELEEKELKAVNTGE' A
#
# COMPACT_ATOMS: atom_id res chain seq x y z
N MET A 1 -12.21 8.54 7.70
CA MET A 1 -12.18 9.19 6.36
C MET A 1 -10.76 9.66 6.08
N PHE A 2 -10.27 9.44 4.86
CA PHE A 2 -8.92 9.84 4.44
C PHE A 2 -8.79 11.37 4.35
N LYS A 3 -7.68 11.92 4.84
CA LYS A 3 -7.37 13.36 4.79
C LYS A 3 -5.94 13.56 4.30
N ILE A 4 -5.74 14.55 3.43
CA ILE A 4 -4.44 14.86 2.85
C ILE A 4 -3.71 15.88 3.71
N HIS A 5 -2.44 15.58 4.01
CA HIS A 5 -1.54 16.39 4.80
C HIS A 5 -0.46 17.00 3.90
N LYS A 6 -0.25 18.31 4.03
CA LYS A 6 0.71 19.08 3.20
C LYS A 6 2.11 19.19 3.81
N LYS A 7 2.40 18.44 4.90
CA LYS A 7 3.69 18.52 5.59
C LYS A 7 4.82 17.95 4.72
N PRO A 8 6.05 18.51 4.82
CA PRO A 8 7.20 18.00 4.10
C PRO A 8 7.46 16.55 4.49
N ASN A 9 7.58 15.71 3.48
CA ASN A 9 7.81 14.28 3.66
C ASN A 9 9.30 14.02 3.93
N ARG A 10 9.58 12.97 4.71
CA ARG A 10 10.93 12.44 4.95
C ARG A 10 11.58 11.98 3.63
N GLU A 11 12.87 11.67 3.68
CA GLU A 11 13.62 11.12 2.55
C GLU A 11 12.87 9.95 1.89
N LYS A 12 12.76 9.99 0.56
CA LYS A 12 12.02 8.99 -0.23
C LYS A 12 13.01 8.17 -1.04
N ILE A 13 12.94 6.85 -0.93
CA ILE A 13 13.63 5.94 -1.84
C ILE A 13 12.76 5.79 -3.10
N PRO A 14 13.26 6.11 -4.30
CA PRO A 14 12.47 5.99 -5.52
C PRO A 14 12.15 4.52 -5.82
N ARG A 15 10.88 4.25 -6.10
CA ARG A 15 10.36 2.96 -6.54
C ARG A 15 9.36 3.19 -7.67
N THR A 16 9.42 2.36 -8.70
CA THR A 16 8.47 2.39 -9.83
C THR A 16 7.33 1.43 -9.56
N ILE A 17 6.11 1.89 -9.76
CA ILE A 17 4.89 1.08 -9.71
C ILE A 17 4.01 1.43 -10.92
N SER A 18 3.29 0.44 -11.43
CA SER A 18 2.37 0.60 -12.55
C SER A 18 0.96 0.92 -12.05
N PHE A 19 0.25 1.78 -12.76
CA PHE A 19 -1.14 2.11 -12.50
C PHE A 19 -1.98 1.85 -13.76
N THR A 20 -3.26 1.54 -13.58
CA THR A 20 -4.23 1.66 -14.66
C THR A 20 -4.43 3.15 -14.99
N ASP A 21 -4.77 3.46 -16.24
CA ASP A 21 -4.88 4.86 -16.71
C ASP A 21 -5.92 5.65 -15.91
N ASP A 22 -7.10 5.06 -15.68
CA ASP A 22 -8.19 5.65 -14.90
C ASP A 22 -7.77 6.02 -13.46
N MET A 23 -7.06 5.12 -12.79
CA MET A 23 -6.53 5.34 -11.44
C MET A 23 -5.46 6.44 -11.45
N PHE A 24 -4.55 6.41 -12.43
CA PHE A 24 -3.53 7.44 -12.57
C PHE A 24 -4.13 8.83 -12.75
N GLN A 25 -5.08 8.99 -13.69
CA GLN A 25 -5.74 10.27 -13.94
C GLN A 25 -6.47 10.79 -12.69
N THR A 26 -7.17 9.90 -11.99
CA THR A 26 -7.90 10.26 -10.76
C THR A 26 -6.95 10.72 -9.65
N LEU A 27 -5.89 9.95 -9.37
CA LEU A 27 -4.89 10.32 -8.38
C LEU A 27 -4.17 11.62 -8.75
N LYS A 28 -3.87 11.81 -10.04
CA LYS A 28 -3.23 13.02 -10.54
C LYS A 28 -4.11 14.25 -10.33
N ALA A 29 -5.39 14.17 -10.67
CA ALA A 29 -6.34 15.26 -10.45
C ALA A 29 -6.47 15.65 -8.97
N ILE A 30 -6.53 14.66 -8.06
CA ILE A 30 -6.57 14.90 -6.61
C ILE A 30 -5.28 15.59 -6.14
N ALA A 31 -4.12 15.09 -6.57
CA ALA A 31 -2.83 15.65 -6.17
C ALA A 31 -2.69 17.11 -6.63
N ASP A 32 -3.10 17.41 -7.87
CA ASP A 32 -3.07 18.75 -8.45
C ASP A 32 -4.05 19.70 -7.73
N HIS A 33 -5.27 19.25 -7.41
CA HIS A 33 -6.24 20.01 -6.62
C HIS A 33 -5.70 20.37 -5.23
N GLU A 34 -5.03 19.43 -4.56
CA GLU A 34 -4.50 19.63 -3.21
C GLU A 34 -3.17 20.38 -3.18
N GLY A 35 -2.52 20.56 -4.35
CA GLY A 35 -1.22 21.19 -4.48
C GLY A 35 -0.08 20.35 -3.89
N ILE A 36 -0.14 19.02 -4.06
CA ILE A 36 0.90 18.08 -3.62
C ILE A 36 1.40 17.23 -4.80
N SER A 37 2.60 16.66 -4.69
CA SER A 37 3.07 15.73 -5.71
C SER A 37 2.29 14.41 -5.67
N LEU A 38 2.11 13.79 -6.84
CA LEU A 38 1.50 12.46 -6.96
C LEU A 38 2.17 11.44 -6.03
N SER A 39 3.51 11.44 -5.96
CA SER A 39 4.24 10.56 -5.04
C SER A 39 3.91 10.85 -3.57
N SER A 40 3.61 12.10 -3.19
CA SER A 40 3.18 12.42 -1.82
C SER A 40 1.77 11.89 -1.54
N LEU A 41 0.87 12.00 -2.51
CA LEU A 41 -0.48 11.45 -2.40
C LEU A 41 -0.43 9.93 -2.24
N VAL A 42 0.30 9.25 -3.13
CA VAL A 42 0.45 7.78 -3.12
C VAL A 42 0.98 7.29 -1.76
N LEU A 43 2.00 7.94 -1.20
CA LEU A 43 2.52 7.56 0.12
C LEU A 43 1.47 7.71 1.22
N GLN A 44 0.64 8.76 1.18
CA GLN A 44 -0.43 8.94 2.15
C GLN A 44 -1.54 7.91 1.98
N CYS A 45 -1.89 7.55 0.75
CA CYS A 45 -2.83 6.46 0.48
C CYS A 45 -2.31 5.14 1.05
N CYS A 46 -1.03 4.82 0.82
CA CYS A 46 -0.40 3.62 1.38
C CYS A 46 -0.38 3.65 2.90
N GLN A 47 -0.01 4.77 3.52
CA GLN A 47 0.02 4.89 4.99
C GLN A 47 -1.38 4.70 5.58
N TYR A 48 -2.40 5.35 5.00
CA TYR A 48 -3.78 5.18 5.43
C TYR A 48 -4.23 3.72 5.31
N ALA A 49 -3.92 3.07 4.18
CA ALA A 49 -4.24 1.66 4.00
C ALA A 49 -3.55 0.81 5.08
N MET A 50 -2.26 1.01 5.35
CA MET A 50 -1.51 0.27 6.39
C MET A 50 -2.04 0.52 7.81
N ASP A 51 -2.44 1.76 8.13
CA ASP A 51 -2.95 2.12 9.45
C ASP A 51 -4.34 1.53 9.74
N ASN A 52 -5.13 1.32 8.69
CA ASN A 52 -6.50 0.78 8.77
C ASN A 52 -6.59 -0.69 8.32
N TYR A 53 -5.45 -1.30 7.99
CA TYR A 53 -5.41 -2.72 7.63
C TYR A 53 -5.58 -3.57 8.88
N ASP A 54 -6.43 -4.59 8.80
CA ASP A 54 -6.61 -5.55 9.90
C ASP A 54 -5.35 -6.41 10.03
N LYS A 55 -4.50 -6.03 10.99
CA LYS A 55 -3.23 -6.72 11.26
C LYS A 55 -3.46 -8.10 11.87
N GLU A 56 -4.52 -8.30 12.64
CA GLU A 56 -4.82 -9.61 13.22
C GLU A 56 -5.22 -10.60 12.13
N GLU A 57 -6.01 -10.15 11.15
CA GLU A 57 -6.36 -10.99 9.99
C GLU A 57 -5.14 -11.25 9.10
N LEU A 58 -4.24 -10.27 8.93
CA LEU A 58 -2.99 -10.46 8.22
C LEU A 58 -2.11 -11.52 8.88
N GLU A 59 -1.88 -11.39 10.18
CA GLU A 59 -1.02 -12.30 10.93
C GLU A 59 -1.58 -13.73 10.91
N LYS A 60 -2.91 -13.89 10.98
CA LYS A 60 -3.57 -15.20 10.79
C LYS A 60 -3.29 -15.76 9.40
N ARG A 61 -3.48 -14.98 8.34
CA ARG A 61 -3.22 -15.42 6.97
C ARG A 61 -1.76 -15.78 6.72
N ILE A 62 -0.82 -15.02 7.27
CA ILE A 62 0.62 -15.32 7.16
C ILE A 62 0.91 -16.67 7.82
N LYS A 63 0.45 -16.90 9.05
CA LYS A 63 0.62 -18.18 9.75
C LYS A 63 0.00 -19.34 8.97
N GLU A 64 -1.22 -19.17 8.44
CA GLU A 64 -1.87 -20.19 7.63
C GLU A 64 -1.11 -20.53 6.34
N LEU A 65 -0.48 -19.54 5.70
CA LEU A 65 0.35 -19.74 4.51
C LEU A 65 1.65 -20.47 4.86
N GLU A 66 2.33 -20.05 5.94
CA GLU A 66 3.55 -20.71 6.44
C GLU A 66 3.28 -22.19 6.82
N GLU A 67 2.16 -22.46 7.48
CA GLU A 67 1.75 -23.84 7.82
C GLU A 67 1.42 -24.69 6.58
N LYS A 68 0.81 -24.08 5.54
CA LYS A 68 0.53 -24.77 4.27
C LYS A 68 1.81 -25.07 3.50
N GLU A 69 2.76 -24.14 3.46
CA GLU A 69 4.07 -24.35 2.86
C GLU A 69 4.84 -25.45 3.58
N LEU A 70 4.87 -25.45 4.91
CA LEU A 70 5.51 -26.50 5.70
C LEU A 70 4.86 -27.88 5.47
N LYS A 71 3.53 -27.95 5.37
CA LYS A 71 2.84 -29.20 5.07
C LYS A 71 3.13 -29.70 3.65
N ALA A 72 3.13 -28.81 2.65
CA ALA A 72 3.42 -29.16 1.26
C ALA A 72 4.85 -29.69 1.06
N VAL A 73 5.83 -29.15 1.78
CA VAL A 73 7.21 -29.67 1.78
C VAL A 73 7.29 -31.07 2.41
N ASN A 74 6.46 -31.37 3.41
CA ASN A 74 6.47 -32.63 4.13
C ASN A 74 5.57 -33.73 3.54
N THR A 75 4.75 -33.44 2.52
CA THR A 75 3.88 -34.44 1.84
C THR A 75 4.35 -34.83 0.44
N GLY A 76 5.53 -34.39 0.02
CA GLY A 76 6.21 -34.91 -1.17
C GLY A 76 6.92 -36.23 -0.88
N GLU A 77 6.16 -37.33 -0.77
CA GLU A 77 6.59 -38.70 -1.10
C GLU A 77 6.02 -39.11 -2.46
#